data_AF-A0A2K3KKQ1-F1
#
_entry.id   AF-A0A2K3KKQ1-F1
#
_cell.length_a   1.000
_cell.length_b   1.000
_cell.length_c   1.000
_cell.angle_alpha   90.00
_cell.angle_beta   90.00
_cell.angle_gamma   90.00
#
_symmetry.space_group_name_H-M   'P 1'
#
loop_
_entity.id
_entity.type
_entity.pdbx_description
1 polymer ?
#
loop_
_entity_poly.entity_id
_entity_poly.type
_entity_poly.pdbx_seq_one_letter_code
_entity_poly.pdbx_strand_id
1 'polypeptide(L)'
;MHLQNCPLKFSSIAHHANVTQCLGAVGGNVWYLGVAKPSVVDSNEIKDDSGKTIVKSRSGHLYVPPAIEDVQVFKVSGPKFLKLNRGTWHAGPLFTTDAMDFYNLELTNTN
;
A
#
# COMPACT_ATOMS: atom_id res chain seq x y z
N MET A 1 -11.29 -11.87 -0.40
CA MET A 1 -9.87 -12.18 -0.68
C MET A 1 -9.35 -13.01 0.48
N HIS A 2 -8.91 -14.25 0.23
CA HIS A 2 -8.34 -15.13 1.26
C HIS A 2 -6.81 -14.98 1.26
N LEU A 3 -6.23 -14.62 2.40
CA LEU A 3 -4.78 -14.44 2.55
C LEU A 3 -4.21 -15.43 3.56
N GLN A 4 -3.00 -15.90 3.29
CA GLN A 4 -2.23 -16.83 4.11
C GLN A 4 -0.78 -16.38 4.17
N ASN A 5 -0.07 -16.74 5.24
CA ASN A 5 1.36 -16.45 5.38
C ASN A 5 1.70 -14.94 5.26
N CYS A 6 0.92 -14.08 5.94
CA CYS A 6 1.15 -12.64 6.00
C CYS A 6 1.72 -12.22 7.37
N PRO A 7 2.97 -12.61 7.71
CA PRO A 7 3.55 -12.38 9.03
C PRO A 7 3.78 -10.89 9.30
N LEU A 8 4.02 -10.52 10.57
CA LEU A 8 4.36 -9.15 10.98
C LEU A 8 5.79 -8.73 10.59
N LYS A 9 6.16 -8.91 9.32
CA LYS A 9 7.42 -8.47 8.72
C LYS A 9 7.22 -8.25 7.22
N PHE A 10 7.91 -7.26 6.67
CA PHE A 10 7.95 -7.01 5.24
C PHE A 10 9.29 -6.37 4.86
N SER A 11 9.74 -6.61 3.64
CA SER A 11 10.92 -5.96 3.04
C SER A 11 10.57 -5.23 1.74
N SER A 12 9.32 -5.30 1.30
CA SER A 12 8.78 -4.64 0.12
C SER A 12 7.44 -3.97 0.45
N ILE A 13 7.14 -2.92 -0.29
CA ILE A 13 5.92 -2.13 -0.18
C ILE A 13 5.40 -1.84 -1.60
N ALA A 14 4.09 -1.81 -1.80
CA ALA A 14 3.45 -1.61 -3.10
C ALA A 14 2.61 -0.33 -3.11
N HIS A 15 2.29 0.18 -4.29
CA HIS A 15 1.33 1.28 -4.47
C HIS A 15 0.55 1.12 -5.76
N HIS A 16 -0.67 1.67 -5.80
CA HIS A 16 -1.51 1.70 -6.99
C HIS A 16 -1.64 3.13 -7.52
N ALA A 17 -0.97 3.48 -8.61
CA ALA A 17 -0.94 4.85 -9.13
C ALA A 17 -2.30 5.36 -9.65
N ASN A 18 -3.15 4.46 -10.14
CA ASN A 18 -4.36 4.83 -10.87
C ASN A 18 -5.66 4.65 -10.08
N VAL A 19 -5.62 3.91 -8.97
CA VAL A 19 -6.83 3.52 -8.25
C VAL A 19 -6.69 3.64 -6.75
N THR A 20 -7.83 3.70 -6.08
CA THR A 20 -7.93 3.49 -4.64
C THR A 20 -8.18 2.02 -4.37
N GLN A 21 -7.77 1.56 -3.19
CA GLN A 21 -8.08 0.22 -2.69
C GLN A 21 -8.74 0.36 -1.32
N CYS A 22 -9.80 -0.41 -1.06
CA CYS A 22 -10.42 -0.49 0.26
C CYS A 22 -10.27 -1.89 0.85
N LEU A 23 -9.77 -1.98 2.08
CA LEU A 23 -9.51 -3.23 2.79
C LEU A 23 -10.19 -3.25 4.15
N GLY A 24 -10.76 -4.39 4.52
CA GLY A 24 -11.30 -4.64 5.86
C GLY A 24 -11.35 -6.13 6.17
N ALA A 25 -10.92 -6.52 7.38
CA ALA A 25 -10.93 -7.91 7.81
C ALA A 25 -12.37 -8.41 8.01
N VAL A 26 -12.67 -9.58 7.46
CA VAL A 26 -13.93 -10.29 7.75
C VAL A 26 -13.91 -10.71 9.21
N GLY A 27 -15.00 -10.40 9.94
CA GLY A 27 -15.10 -10.68 11.38
C GLY A 27 -14.40 -9.67 12.30
N GLY A 28 -13.72 -8.64 11.77
CA GLY A 28 -13.14 -7.57 12.58
C GLY A 28 -11.90 -7.97 13.39
N ASN A 29 -11.23 -9.05 12.99
CA ASN A 29 -9.95 -9.48 13.58
C ASN A 29 -8.88 -8.39 13.43
N VAL A 30 -7.90 -8.41 14.34
CA VAL A 30 -6.80 -7.43 14.32
C VAL A 30 -5.85 -7.72 13.16
N TRP A 31 -5.49 -6.66 12.44
CA TRP A 31 -4.50 -6.70 11.37
C TRP A 31 -3.68 -5.40 11.34
N TYR A 32 -2.61 -5.40 10.56
CA TYR A 32 -1.64 -4.32 10.48
C TYR A 32 -1.38 -3.92 9.03
N LEU A 33 -1.05 -2.66 8.82
CA LEU A 33 -0.69 -2.12 7.52
C LEU A 33 0.47 -1.14 7.68
N GLY A 34 1.60 -1.44 7.05
CA GLY A 34 2.66 -0.46 6.84
C GLY A 34 2.24 0.47 5.71
N VAL A 35 2.42 1.78 5.84
CA VAL A 35 2.07 2.78 4.82
C VAL A 35 3.11 3.87 4.72
N ALA A 36 3.19 4.50 3.55
CA ALA A 36 3.91 5.76 3.36
C ALA A 36 3.14 6.69 2.39
N LYS A 37 3.47 7.98 2.40
CA LYS A 37 2.79 8.99 1.57
C LYS A 37 2.95 8.70 0.08
N PRO A 38 1.93 8.99 -0.75
CA PRO A 38 2.03 8.82 -2.19
C PRO A 38 3.14 9.69 -2.78
N SER A 39 3.80 9.16 -3.80
CA SER A 39 4.95 9.79 -4.45
C SER A 39 4.99 9.49 -5.96
N VAL A 40 3.82 9.27 -6.57
CA VAL A 40 3.68 9.20 -8.03
C VAL A 40 3.93 10.60 -8.60
N VAL A 41 4.73 10.68 -9.65
CA VAL A 41 5.16 11.94 -10.28
C VAL A 41 4.53 12.08 -11.65
N ASP A 42 3.98 13.26 -11.93
CA ASP A 42 3.48 13.60 -13.25
C ASP A 42 4.65 13.97 -14.18
N SER A 43 4.60 13.51 -15.43
CA SER A 43 5.69 13.71 -16.41
C SER A 43 6.03 15.16 -16.72
N ASN A 44 5.16 16.10 -16.34
CA ASN A 44 5.35 17.54 -16.54
C ASN A 44 6.13 18.21 -15.39
N GLU A 45 6.34 17.51 -14.26
CA GLU A 45 6.96 18.03 -13.04
C GLU A 45 8.44 17.62 -12.88
N ILE A 46 9.08 17.08 -13.93
CA ILE A 46 10.48 16.60 -13.94
C ILE A 46 11.49 17.78 -13.94
N LYS A 47 11.22 18.86 -13.20
CA LYS A 47 12.09 20.05 -13.09
C LYS A 47 12.64 20.27 -11.69
N ASP A 48 12.70 19.23 -10.86
CA ASP A 48 13.20 19.37 -9.50
C ASP A 48 14.62 18.79 -9.35
N ASP A 49 15.56 19.68 -9.09
CA ASP A 49 17.00 19.45 -8.86
C ASP A 49 17.26 18.86 -7.46
N SER A 50 16.27 18.17 -6.86
CA SER A 50 16.28 17.74 -5.46
C SER A 50 17.08 16.46 -5.20
N GLY A 51 17.78 15.94 -6.20
CA GLY A 51 18.62 14.74 -6.07
C GLY A 51 17.87 13.45 -5.74
N LYS A 52 16.53 13.44 -5.80
CA LYS A 52 15.70 12.27 -5.52
C LYS A 52 15.68 11.33 -6.73
N THR A 53 15.94 10.04 -6.51
CA THR A 53 15.90 9.02 -7.55
C THR A 53 14.47 8.78 -8.02
N ILE A 54 14.14 9.31 -9.20
CA ILE A 54 12.88 9.00 -9.89
C ILE A 54 13.00 7.61 -10.54
N VAL A 55 12.01 6.77 -10.27
CA VAL A 55 11.93 5.40 -10.79
C VAL A 55 10.72 5.27 -11.70
N LYS A 56 10.89 4.55 -12.82
CA LYS A 56 9.79 4.17 -13.71
C LYS A 56 9.27 2.79 -13.32
N SER A 57 7.99 2.69 -13.01
CA SER A 57 7.34 1.42 -12.69
C SER A 57 7.15 0.53 -13.91
N ARG A 58 6.78 -0.73 -13.68
CA ARG A 58 6.42 -1.67 -14.74
C ARG A 58 5.22 -1.20 -15.58
N SER A 59 4.24 -0.52 -14.96
CA SER A 59 3.09 0.05 -15.67
C SER A 59 3.37 1.41 -16.31
N GLY A 60 4.62 1.88 -16.25
CA GLY A 60 5.11 3.04 -16.98
C GLY A 60 4.99 4.38 -16.26
N HIS A 61 4.32 4.44 -15.11
CA HIS A 61 4.23 5.64 -14.30
C HIS A 61 5.55 5.91 -13.54
N LEU A 62 5.84 7.18 -13.28
CA LEU A 62 7.02 7.61 -12.52
C LEU A 62 6.67 7.75 -11.04
N TYR A 63 7.63 7.45 -10.17
CA TYR A 63 7.49 7.65 -8.73
C TYR A 63 8.83 7.85 -8.04
N VAL A 64 8.81 8.34 -6.80
CA VAL A 64 9.98 8.37 -5.91
C VAL A 64 9.77 7.34 -4.79
N PRO A 65 10.64 6.34 -4.60
CA PRO A 65 10.52 5.41 -3.48
C PRO A 65 10.48 6.16 -2.13
N PRO A 66 9.65 5.75 -1.17
CA PRO A 66 9.62 6.40 0.15
C PRO A 66 10.93 6.11 0.89
N ALA A 67 11.37 7.06 1.71
CA ALA A 67 12.45 6.81 2.64
C ALA A 67 11.97 5.83 3.73
N ILE A 68 12.88 5.07 4.34
CA ILE A 68 12.49 4.05 5.33
C ILE A 68 11.87 4.72 6.55
N GLU A 69 12.41 5.87 6.95
CA GLU A 69 11.93 6.70 8.05
C GLU A 69 10.51 7.27 7.85
N ASP A 70 10.01 7.31 6.61
CA ASP A 70 8.65 7.78 6.29
C ASP A 70 7.60 6.68 6.45
N VAL A 71 8.00 5.42 6.63
CA VAL A 71 7.09 4.30 6.77
C VAL A 71 6.48 4.28 8.17
N GLN A 72 5.14 4.33 8.23
CA GLN A 72 4.36 4.22 9.47
C GLN A 72 3.53 2.94 9.46
N VAL A 73 3.34 2.33 10.62
CA VAL A 73 2.52 1.11 10.75
C VAL A 73 1.28 1.41 11.56
N PHE A 74 0.11 1.05 11.01
CA PHE A 74 -1.16 1.15 11.70
C PHE A 74 -1.62 -0.23 12.17
N LYS A 75 -2.15 -0.28 13.40
CA LYS A 75 -2.94 -1.40 13.92
C LYS A 75 -4.41 -1.12 13.69
N VAL A 76 -5.09 -2.01 12.98
CA VAL A 76 -6.53 -1.94 12.71
C VAL A 76 -7.24 -2.99 13.56
N SER A 77 -8.28 -2.57 14.27
CA SER A 77 -9.06 -3.43 15.17
C SER A 77 -10.55 -3.25 14.96
N GLY A 78 -11.32 -4.33 15.13
CA GLY A 78 -12.76 -4.31 14.98
C GLY A 78 -13.22 -4.11 13.53
N PRO A 79 -14.49 -3.75 13.31
CA PRO A 79 -15.11 -3.68 11.99
C PRO A 79 -14.75 -2.38 11.24
N LYS A 80 -13.45 -2.12 11.08
CA LYS A 80 -12.94 -0.94 10.36
C LYS A 80 -12.47 -1.31 8.97
N PHE A 81 -12.74 -0.40 8.04
CA PHE A 81 -12.24 -0.46 6.68
C PHE A 81 -11.28 0.71 6.46
N LEU A 82 -10.17 0.44 5.78
CA LEU A 82 -9.25 1.46 5.32
C LEU A 82 -9.45 1.68 3.84
N LYS A 83 -9.55 2.94 3.41
CA LYS A 83 -9.43 3.35 2.01
C LYS A 83 -8.04 3.92 1.79
N LEU A 84 -7.26 3.28 0.93
CA LEU A 84 -5.98 3.76 0.45
C LEU A 84 -6.22 4.69 -0.75
N ASN A 85 -5.67 5.89 -0.68
CA ASN A 85 -5.72 6.82 -1.78
C ASN A 85 -4.77 6.37 -2.92
N ARG A 86 -4.96 6.93 -4.10
CA ARG A 86 -4.09 6.68 -5.25
C ARG A 86 -2.64 6.99 -4.87
N GLY A 87 -1.75 6.06 -5.21
CA GLY A 87 -0.32 6.15 -4.97
C GLY A 87 0.10 5.89 -3.52
N THR A 88 -0.82 5.69 -2.56
CA THR A 88 -0.44 5.36 -1.18
C THR A 88 0.36 4.07 -1.18
N TRP A 89 1.58 4.16 -0.66
CA TRP A 89 2.40 2.99 -0.41
C TRP A 89 1.81 2.19 0.72
N HIS A 90 1.74 0.87 0.58
CA HIS A 90 1.20 -0.03 1.58
C HIS A 90 1.87 -1.42 1.56
N ALA A 91 2.06 -1.98 2.74
CA ALA A 91 2.60 -3.32 2.97
C ALA A 91 1.67 -4.05 3.95
N GLY A 92 1.01 -5.09 3.45
CA GLY A 92 -0.03 -5.84 4.15
C GLY A 92 -1.26 -6.04 3.28
N PRO A 93 -2.37 -6.55 3.86
CA PRO A 93 -2.59 -6.78 5.29
C PRO A 93 -1.61 -7.77 5.94
N LEU A 94 -1.16 -7.46 7.17
CA LEU A 94 -0.32 -8.35 7.99
C LEU A 94 -1.08 -8.77 9.25
N PHE A 95 -0.95 -10.01 9.68
CA PHE A 95 -1.68 -10.54 10.83
C PHE A 95 -0.94 -11.72 11.47
N THR A 96 -1.32 -12.08 12.70
CA THR A 96 -0.68 -13.14 13.48
C THR A 96 -1.29 -14.52 13.28
N THR A 97 -2.49 -14.60 12.70
CA THR A 97 -3.15 -15.87 12.37
C THR A 97 -2.57 -16.49 11.11
N ASP A 98 -2.76 -17.79 10.90
CA ASP A 98 -2.23 -18.48 9.72
C ASP A 98 -2.91 -18.01 8.41
N ALA A 99 -4.19 -17.67 8.51
CA ALA A 99 -5.01 -17.17 7.43
C ALA A 99 -6.02 -16.12 7.91
N MET A 100 -6.49 -15.27 6.99
CA MET A 100 -7.57 -14.32 7.23
C MET A 100 -8.27 -13.92 5.93
N ASP A 101 -9.58 -13.75 5.99
CA ASP A 101 -10.38 -13.23 4.88
C ASP A 101 -10.54 -11.71 4.96
N PHE A 102 -10.43 -11.06 3.81
CA PHE A 102 -10.62 -9.62 3.67
C PHE A 102 -11.69 -9.30 2.62
N TYR A 103 -12.51 -8.31 2.94
CA TYR A 103 -13.17 -7.51 1.92
C TYR A 103 -12.09 -6.68 1.21
N ASN A 104 -12.00 -6.82 -0.11
CA ASN A 104 -11.10 -6.04 -0.95
C ASN A 104 -11.94 -5.42 -2.06
N LEU A 105 -11.96 -4.09 -2.13
CA LEU A 105 -12.62 -3.34 -3.18
C LEU A 105 -11.57 -2.50 -3.92
N GLU A 106 -11.27 -2.92 -5.13
CA GLU A 106 -10.39 -2.26 -6.09
C GLU A 106 -10.85 -2.56 -7.51
N LEU A 107 -10.36 -1.78 -8.48
CA LEU A 107 -10.62 -2.06 -9.89
C LEU A 107 -9.72 -3.21 -10.35
N THR A 108 -10.25 -4.11 -11.17
CA THR A 108 -9.61 -5.38 -11.58
C THR A 108 -8.39 -5.22 -12.51
N ASN A 109 -8.02 -4.02 -12.93
CA ASN A 109 -7.03 -3.76 -13.99
C ASN A 109 -5.75 -3.02 -13.56
N THR A 110 -5.30 -3.18 -12.30
CA THR A 110 -4.36 -2.24 -11.69
C THR A 110 -3.01 -2.80 -11.24
N ASN A 111 -2.69 -4.04 -11.63
CA ASN A 111 -1.39 -4.68 -11.42
C ASN A 111 -0.69 -5.00 -12.75
#